data_AF-A0AAU6T551-F1
#
_entry.id   AF-A0AAU6T551-F1
#
_cell.length_a   1.000
_cell.length_b   1.000
_cell.length_c   1.000
_cell.angle_alpha   90.00
_cell.angle_beta   90.00
_cell.angle_gamma   90.00
#
_symmetry.space_group_name_H-M   'P 1'
#
loop_
_entity.id
_entity.type
_entity.pdbx_description
1 polymer ?
#
loop_
_entity_poly.entity_id
_entity_poly.type
_entity_poly.pdbx_seq_one_letter_code
_entity_poly.pdbx_strand_id
1 'polypeptide(L)'
;MSVIQIFDPALCCASGVCGTEVDQALVTFAADLAWAREQGVAIERFNLAQQPLQFAETAAVSAFLTHAGEEGLPLVLVDGQVVLTGRYPSRSELARYAGLPAPQATIKGIVKGGCRPGSGCC
;
A
#
# COMPACT_ATOMS: atom_id res chain seq x y z
N MET A 1 -8.80 -12.56 11.49
CA MET A 1 -8.74 -11.64 10.34
C MET A 1 -7.52 -10.78 10.62
N SER A 2 -6.48 -10.85 9.79
CA SER A 2 -5.21 -10.19 10.10
C SER A 2 -5.33 -8.67 9.93
N VAL A 3 -4.73 -7.93 10.86
CA VAL A 3 -4.70 -6.46 10.81
C VAL A 3 -3.37 -6.03 10.22
N ILE A 4 -3.44 -5.23 9.15
CA ILE A 4 -2.27 -4.61 8.53
C ILE A 4 -2.14 -3.19 9.07
N GLN A 5 -1.02 -2.87 9.69
CA GLN A 5 -0.72 -1.53 10.20
C GLN A 5 0.44 -0.93 9.41
N ILE A 6 0.27 0.28 8.90
CA ILE A 6 1.28 1.02 8.14
C ILE A 6 1.68 2.26 8.92
N PHE A 7 2.97 2.42 9.16
CA PHE A 7 3.58 3.53 9.87
C PHE A 7 4.39 4.33 8.85
N ASP A 8 3.87 5.49 8.45
CA ASP A 8 4.47 6.38 7.46
C ASP A 8 5.58 7.26 8.06
N PRO A 9 6.51 7.74 7.22
CA PRO A 9 7.36 8.86 7.58
C PRO A 9 6.53 10.11 7.93
N ALA A 10 7.21 11.15 8.40
CA ALA A 10 6.60 12.45 8.66
C ALA A 10 6.13 13.10 7.34
N LEU A 11 4.90 12.80 6.92
CA LEU A 11 4.28 13.34 5.72
C LEU A 11 3.47 14.60 6.05
N CYS A 12 3.33 15.52 5.10
CA CYS A 12 2.54 16.74 5.27
C CYS A 12 1.02 16.45 5.43
N CYS A 13 0.54 15.29 4.98
CA CYS A 13 -0.85 14.84 5.07
C CYS A 13 -0.94 13.31 5.13
N ALA A 14 -2.10 12.77 5.50
CA ALA A 14 -2.29 11.33 5.73
C ALA A 14 -2.03 10.45 4.51
N SER A 15 -2.27 10.92 3.28
CA SER A 15 -1.92 10.18 2.06
C SER A 15 -0.48 10.43 1.61
N GLY A 16 0.10 11.55 2.03
CA GLY A 16 1.35 12.12 1.51
C GLY A 16 1.27 12.64 0.06
N VAL A 17 0.07 12.75 -0.52
CA VAL A 17 -0.15 13.22 -1.91
C VAL A 17 -0.49 14.72 -1.95
N CYS A 18 0.04 15.51 -1.02
CA CYS A 18 -0.19 16.95 -0.91
C CYS A 18 1.06 17.71 -1.36
N GLY A 19 0.91 18.63 -2.31
CA GLY A 19 2.01 19.47 -2.81
C GLY A 19 2.09 19.48 -4.34
N THR A 20 3.03 20.25 -4.87
CA THR A 20 3.29 20.37 -6.30
C THR A 20 4.10 19.21 -6.86
N GLU A 21 4.89 18.55 -6.00
CA GLU A 21 5.62 17.32 -6.32
C GLU A 21 4.96 16.15 -5.61
N VAL A 22 4.28 15.32 -6.40
CA VAL A 22 3.58 14.13 -5.92
C VAL A 22 4.46 12.91 -6.13
N ASP A 23 4.77 12.20 -5.05
CA ASP A 23 5.43 10.90 -5.12
C ASP A 23 4.48 9.86 -5.74
N GLN A 24 4.88 9.30 -6.89
CA GLN A 24 4.11 8.27 -7.60
C GLN A 24 3.97 6.96 -6.80
N ALA A 25 4.90 6.67 -5.89
CA ALA A 25 4.79 5.52 -5.00
C ALA A 25 3.62 5.69 -4.04
N LEU A 26 3.42 6.90 -3.50
CA LEU A 26 2.29 7.22 -2.62
C LEU A 26 0.95 7.20 -3.36
N VAL A 27 0.91 7.65 -4.61
CA VAL A 27 -0.29 7.57 -5.47
C VAL A 27 -0.68 6.11 -5.72
N THR A 28 0.28 5.29 -6.15
CA THR A 28 0.06 3.87 -6.43
C THR A 28 -0.38 3.14 -5.16
N PHE A 29 0.29 3.42 -4.05
CA PHE A 29 -0.04 2.85 -2.75
C PHE A 29 -1.44 3.25 -2.27
N ALA A 30 -1.84 4.52 -2.44
CA ALA A 30 -3.19 4.95 -2.08
C ALA A 30 -4.27 4.17 -2.86
N ALA A 31 -4.04 3.90 -4.15
CA ALA A 31 -4.93 3.08 -4.96
C ALA A 31 -4.97 1.61 -4.50
N ASP A 32 -3.82 1.05 -4.12
CA ASP A 32 -3.72 -0.31 -3.61
C ASP A 32 -4.35 -0.48 -2.22
N LEU A 33 -4.24 0.53 -1.36
CA LEU A 33 -4.93 0.58 -0.08
C LEU A 33 -6.45 0.65 -0.23
N ALA A 34 -6.94 1.47 -1.17
CA ALA A 34 -8.36 1.56 -1.47
C ALA A 34 -8.90 0.20 -1.93
N TRP A 35 -8.21 -0.45 -2.88
CA TRP A 35 -8.54 -1.79 -3.33
C TRP A 35 -8.57 -2.80 -2.17
N ALA A 36 -7.57 -2.80 -1.29
CA ALA A 36 -7.50 -3.75 -0.18
C ALA A 36 -8.65 -3.53 0.83
N ARG A 37 -9.01 -2.27 1.10
CA ARG A 37 -10.19 -1.94 1.94
C ARG A 37 -11.50 -2.44 1.31
N GLU A 38 -11.65 -2.31 -0.01
CA GLU A 38 -12.81 -2.87 -0.74
C GLU A 38 -12.88 -4.41 -0.66
N GLN A 39 -11.74 -5.10 -0.52
CA GLN A 39 -11.70 -6.54 -0.26
C GLN A 39 -11.98 -6.91 1.21
N GLY A 40 -12.27 -5.94 2.08
CA GLY A 40 -12.57 -6.16 3.49
C GLY A 40 -11.33 -6.33 4.38
N VAL A 41 -10.15 -5.92 3.91
CA VAL A 41 -8.91 -6.00 4.72
C VAL A 41 -8.93 -4.93 5.81
N ALA A 42 -8.64 -5.33 7.05
CA ALA A 42 -8.48 -4.41 8.18
C ALA A 42 -7.13 -3.69 8.07
N ILE A 43 -7.17 -2.39 7.75
CA ILE A 43 -5.97 -1.57 7.53
C ILE A 43 -6.00 -0.33 8.41
N GLU A 44 -4.95 -0.17 9.19
CA GLU A 44 -4.65 1.03 9.97
C GLU A 44 -3.42 1.71 9.39
N ARG A 45 -3.45 3.04 9.29
CA ARG A 45 -2.35 3.84 8.73
C ARG A 45 -2.10 5.02 9.66
N PHE A 46 -0.84 5.22 10.02
CA PHE A 46 -0.39 6.22 10.97
C PHE A 46 0.71 7.08 10.35
N ASN A 47 0.64 8.39 10.53
CA ASN A 47 1.67 9.33 10.07
C ASN A 47 2.46 9.86 11.27
N LEU A 48 3.78 9.74 11.23
CA LEU A 48 4.66 10.17 12.34
C LEU A 48 4.45 11.64 12.72
N ALA A 49 4.20 12.52 11.74
CA ALA A 49 3.99 13.95 11.98
C ALA A 49 2.66 14.24 12.72
N GLN A 50 1.66 13.37 12.57
CA GLN A 50 0.30 13.59 13.07
C GLN A 50 -0.01 12.75 14.32
N GLN A 51 0.61 11.58 14.43
CA GLN A 51 0.31 10.57 15.46
C GLN A 51 1.58 10.01 16.10
N PRO A 52 2.52 10.85 16.59
CA PRO A 52 3.81 10.37 17.13
C PRO A 52 3.66 9.43 18.33
N LEU A 53 2.60 9.59 19.13
CA LEU A 53 2.33 8.70 20.28
C LEU A 53 2.10 7.24 19.84
N GLN A 54 1.44 7.00 18.71
CA GLN A 54 1.20 5.63 18.23
C GLN A 54 2.52 4.90 17.91
N PHE A 55 3.51 5.63 17.41
CA PHE A 55 4.84 5.09 17.10
C PHE A 55 5.61 4.76 18.38
N ALA A 56 5.48 5.60 19.42
CA ALA A 56 6.11 5.38 20.71
C ALA A 56 5.47 4.22 21.49
N GLU A 57 4.14 4.08 21.43
CA GLU A 57 3.38 3.06 22.17
C GLU A 57 3.39 1.68 21.50
N THR A 58 3.67 1.60 20.19
CA THR A 58 3.79 0.33 19.48
C THR A 58 5.21 -0.21 19.60
N ALA A 59 5.42 -1.19 20.49
CA ALA A 59 6.77 -1.69 20.86
C ALA A 59 7.67 -2.04 19.67
N ALA A 60 7.15 -2.74 18.66
CA ALA A 60 7.92 -3.09 17.46
C ALA A 60 8.35 -1.86 16.63
N VAL A 61 7.50 -0.84 16.56
CA VAL A 61 7.77 0.40 15.82
C VAL A 61 8.76 1.28 16.58
N SER A 62 8.57 1.43 17.89
CA SER A 62 9.49 2.17 18.77
C SER A 62 10.90 1.56 18.76
N ALA A 63 10.99 0.22 18.83
CA ALA A 63 12.25 -0.49 18.71
C ALA A 63 12.90 -0.26 17.33
N PHE A 64 12.12 -0.34 16.26
CA PHE A 64 12.58 -0.08 14.89
C PHE A 64 13.15 1.33 14.76
N LEU A 65 12.41 2.36 15.18
CA LEU A 65 12.87 3.76 15.13
C LEU A 65 14.16 3.98 15.93
N THR A 66 14.30 3.32 17.07
CA THR A 66 15.52 3.42 17.90
C THR A 66 16.76 2.87 17.20
N HIS A 67 16.61 1.84 16.36
CA HIS A 67 17.75 1.13 15.75
C HIS A 67 18.03 1.57 14.31
N ALA A 68 16.98 1.80 13.52
CA ALA A 68 17.06 2.12 12.10
C ALA A 68 16.85 3.62 11.80
N GLY A 69 16.27 4.37 12.75
CA GLY A 69 15.87 5.76 12.53
C GLY A 69 14.59 5.91 11.70
N GLU A 70 14.09 7.15 11.60
CA GLU A 70 12.89 7.48 10.83
C GLU A 70 13.07 7.34 9.31
N GLU A 71 14.31 7.38 8.80
CA GLU A 71 14.60 7.16 7.38
C GLU A 71 14.31 5.72 6.91
N GLY A 72 14.15 4.77 7.84
CA GLY A 72 13.72 3.41 7.54
C GLY A 72 12.22 3.25 7.30
N LEU A 73 11.43 4.31 7.46
CA LEU A 73 9.99 4.32 7.19
C LEU A 73 9.71 4.36 5.66
N PRO A 74 8.54 3.90 5.20
CA PRO A 74 7.42 3.36 5.98
C PRO A 74 7.72 1.98 6.56
N LEU A 75 7.09 1.65 7.69
CA LEU A 75 7.15 0.34 8.35
C LEU A 75 5.77 -0.32 8.31
N VAL A 76 5.71 -1.60 7.95
CA VAL A 76 4.45 -2.36 7.84
C VAL A 76 4.46 -3.53 8.82
N LEU A 77 3.39 -3.62 9.60
CA LEU A 77 3.14 -4.71 10.53
C LEU A 77 1.92 -5.52 10.07
N VAL A 78 1.96 -6.84 10.29
CA VAL A 78 0.82 -7.74 10.18
C VAL A 78 0.67 -8.44 11.52
N ASP A 79 -0.48 -8.27 12.17
CA ASP A 79 -0.74 -8.82 13.51
C ASP A 79 0.39 -8.50 14.52
N GLY A 80 0.90 -7.25 14.46
CA GLY A 80 1.97 -6.75 15.33
C GLY A 80 3.39 -7.13 14.91
N GLN A 81 3.57 -7.95 13.87
CA GLN A 81 4.89 -8.38 13.38
C GLN A 81 5.36 -7.57 12.18
N VAL A 82 6.60 -7.10 12.19
CA VAL A 82 7.20 -6.36 11.07
C VAL A 82 7.34 -7.27 9.85
N VAL A 83 6.79 -6.85 8.70
CA VAL A 83 6.85 -7.59 7.44
C VAL A 83 7.51 -6.83 6.29
N LEU A 84 7.62 -5.50 6.40
CA LEU A 84 8.21 -4.64 5.37
C LEU A 84 8.69 -3.31 5.97
N THR A 85 9.79 -2.76 5.45
CA THR A 85 10.38 -1.47 5.81
C THR A 85 10.93 -0.77 4.56
N GLY A 86 10.99 0.56 4.58
CA GLY A 86 11.67 1.40 3.59
C GLY A 86 10.96 1.53 2.24
N ARG A 87 9.83 0.84 2.06
CA ARG A 87 8.95 1.00 0.89
C ARG A 87 7.52 0.59 1.22
N TYR A 88 6.60 1.07 0.39
CA TYR A 88 5.20 0.66 0.45
C TYR A 88 5.00 -0.76 -0.11
N PRO A 89 4.05 -1.53 0.45
CA PRO A 89 3.71 -2.85 -0.05
C PRO A 89 2.94 -2.73 -1.37
N SER A 90 3.23 -3.63 -2.29
CA SER A 90 2.46 -3.81 -3.53
C SER A 90 1.08 -4.41 -3.24
N ARG A 91 0.14 -4.26 -4.18
CA ARG A 91 -1.15 -4.97 -4.15
C ARG A 91 -1.04 -6.47 -3.86
N SER A 92 -0.10 -7.15 -4.51
CA SER A 92 0.14 -8.59 -4.29
C SER A 92 0.61 -8.89 -2.88
N GLU A 93 1.41 -8.02 -2.27
CA GLU A 93 1.85 -8.18 -0.88
C GLU A 93 0.70 -7.93 0.09
N LEU A 94 -0.12 -6.89 -0.12
CA LEU A 94 -1.34 -6.65 0.65
C LEU A 94 -2.29 -7.86 0.59
N ALA A 95 -2.49 -8.43 -0.59
CA ALA A 95 -3.29 -9.64 -0.76
C ALA A 95 -2.72 -10.81 0.06
N ARG A 96 -1.41 -11.04 -0.03
CA ARG A 96 -0.72 -12.10 0.69
C ARG A 96 -0.82 -11.92 2.20
N TYR A 97 -0.60 -10.71 2.71
CA TYR A 97 -0.71 -10.39 4.14
C TYR A 97 -2.13 -10.56 4.67
N ALA A 98 -3.12 -10.26 3.85
CA ALA A 98 -4.53 -10.42 4.20
C ALA A 98 -5.06 -11.85 4.02
N GLY A 99 -4.26 -12.79 3.48
CA GLY A 99 -4.71 -14.14 3.16
C GLY A 99 -5.69 -14.20 1.99
N LEU A 100 -5.71 -13.18 1.14
CA LEU A 100 -6.55 -13.12 -0.06
C LEU A 100 -5.90 -13.92 -1.22
N PRO A 101 -6.70 -14.48 -2.14
CA PRO A 101 -6.17 -15.05 -3.38
C PRO A 101 -5.40 -13.96 -4.14
N ALA A 102 -4.33 -14.36 -4.83
CA ALA A 102 -3.50 -13.43 -5.60
C ALA A 102 -4.38 -12.62 -6.56
N PRO A 103 -4.21 -11.28 -6.65
CA PRO A 103 -4.99 -10.46 -7.56
C PRO A 103 -4.73 -10.97 -8.99
N GLN A 104 -5.77 -11.43 -9.67
CA GLN A 104 -5.65 -11.73 -11.09
C GLN A 104 -5.41 -10.41 -11.81
N ALA A 105 -4.30 -10.31 -12.54
CA ALA A 105 -4.03 -9.18 -13.41
C ALA A 105 -5.05 -9.23 -14.55
N THR A 106 -6.23 -8.63 -14.33
CA THR A 106 -7.23 -8.50 -15.39
C THR A 106 -6.70 -7.48 -16.39
N ILE A 107 -6.14 -7.95 -17.50
CA ILE A 107 -5.87 -7.10 -18.66
C ILE A 107 -7.22 -6.63 -19.19
N LYS A 108 -7.70 -5.50 -18.67
CA LYS A 108 -8.91 -4.83 -19.18
C LYS A 108 -8.51 -4.08 -20.45
N GLY A 109 -8.29 -4.81 -21.54
CA GLY A 109 -7.93 -4.19 -22.82
C GLY A 109 -7.12 -5.03 -23.79
N ILE A 110 -7.55 -6.26 -24.10
CA ILE A 110 -7.39 -6.75 -25.47
C ILE A 110 -8.76 -7.27 -25.89
N VAL A 111 -9.60 -6.35 -26.37
CA VAL A 111 -10.62 -6.74 -27.35
C VAL A 111 -9.85 -7.41 -28.48
N LYS A 112 -9.98 -8.74 -28.60
CA LYS A 112 -9.58 -9.45 -29.81
C LYS A 112 -10.41 -8.82 -30.94
N GLY A 113 -9.83 -7.84 -31.62
CA GLY A 113 -10.26 -7.38 -32.93
C GLY A 113 -10.11 -8.55 -33.87
N GLY A 114 -11.14 -9.38 -33.95
CA GLY A 114 -11.23 -10.45 -34.92
C GLY A 114 -11.42 -9.83 -36.29
N CYS A 115 -10.31 -9.55 -36.98
CA CYS A 115 -10.34 -9.37 -38.42
C CYS A 115 -10.75 -10.71 -39.04
N ARG A 116 -12.03 -10.83 -39.40
CA ARG A 116 -12.49 -11.85 -40.33
C ARG A 116 -12.02 -11.44 -41.73
N PRO A 117 -11.29 -12.29 -42.47
CA PRO A 117 -11.02 -12.03 -43.87
C PRO A 117 -12.33 -12.28 -44.65
N GLY A 118 -12.91 -11.25 -45.26
CA GLY A 118 -13.97 -11.47 -46.25
C GLY A 118 -15.17 -10.52 -46.30
N SER A 119 -15.18 -9.37 -45.61
CA SER A 119 -16.19 -8.34 -45.91
C SER A 119 -15.51 -7.03 -46.27
N GLY A 120 -15.47 -6.74 -47.57
CA GLY A 120 -15.01 -5.48 -48.10
C GLY A 120 -15.78 -4.32 -47.48
N CYS A 121 -15.02 -3.34 -46.99
CA CYS A 121 -15.48 -1.98 -46.81
C CYS A 121 -14.48 -1.09 -47.54
N CYS A 122 -15.02 -0.20 -48.37
CA CYS A 122 -14.31 0.81 -49.14
C CYS A 122 -13.61 1.84 -48.24
#